data_AF-A0A3E0P7C3-F1
#
_entry.id   AF-A0A3E0P7C3-F1
#
_cell.length_a   1.000
_cell.length_b   1.000
_cell.length_c   1.000
_cell.angle_alpha   90.00
_cell.angle_beta   90.00
_cell.angle_gamma   90.00
#
_symmetry.space_group_name_H-M   'P 1'
#
loop_
_entity.id
_entity.type
_entity.pdbx_description
1 polymer ?
#
loop_
_entity_poly.entity_id
_entity_poly.type
_entity_poly.pdbx_seq_one_letter_code
_entity_poly.pdbx_strand_id
1 'polypeptide(L)'
;MAESVADEGSLFAQEGDYSLVFMRRVVEGEVQTAILGESIVTELEEFETPFILTHAVAAIADLSGDGKMEIVLDEVYYEGQGWTVWEYVNDDLGPVLQIGSGCGV
;
A
#
# COMPACT_ATOMS: atom_id res chain seq x y z
N MET A 1 0.23 -6.12 6.91
CA MET A 1 0.42 -4.67 7.05
C MET A 1 1.40 -4.44 8.18
N ALA A 2 2.37 -3.56 7.96
CA ALA A 2 3.26 -3.05 8.97
C ALA A 2 3.29 -1.53 8.81
N GLU A 3 3.14 -0.81 9.91
CA GLU A 3 3.13 0.65 9.92
C GLU A 3 3.85 1.14 11.17
N SER A 4 4.62 2.21 10.99
CA SER A 4 5.22 3.01 12.05
C SER A 4 5.26 4.44 11.53
N VAL A 5 4.30 5.25 11.98
CA VAL A 5 4.23 6.68 11.66
C VAL A 5 4.32 7.42 12.97
N ALA A 6 5.38 8.23 13.14
CA ALA A 6 5.66 8.89 14.40
C ALA A 6 4.58 9.93 14.82
N ASP A 7 3.81 10.46 13.85
CA ASP A 7 2.67 11.35 14.10
C ASP A 7 1.43 10.93 13.30
N GLU A 8 0.64 10.03 13.88
CA GLU A 8 -0.53 9.37 13.27
C GLU A 8 -1.70 10.34 12.89
N GLY A 9 -1.53 11.66 13.01
CA GLY A 9 -2.56 12.64 12.66
C GLY A 9 -2.15 13.70 11.64
N SER A 10 -0.86 13.86 11.34
CA SER A 10 -0.36 15.03 10.61
C SER A 10 0.32 14.68 9.27
N LEU A 11 0.61 13.40 9.04
CA LEU A 11 1.34 12.87 7.86
C LEU A 11 2.75 13.45 7.69
N PHE A 12 3.27 14.23 8.65
CA PHE A 12 4.65 14.67 8.62
C PHE A 12 5.57 13.49 8.93
N ALA A 13 6.56 13.30 8.07
CA ALA A 13 7.46 12.16 8.12
C ALA A 13 8.71 12.45 8.97
N GLN A 14 9.18 11.42 9.67
CA GLN A 14 10.49 11.35 10.30
C GLN A 14 11.34 10.24 9.66
N GLU A 15 12.66 10.34 9.77
CA GLU A 15 13.54 9.24 9.36
C GLU A 15 13.17 7.96 10.09
N GLY A 16 12.96 6.88 9.33
CA GLY A 16 12.53 5.59 9.85
C GLY A 16 11.02 5.39 9.87
N ASP A 17 10.20 6.40 9.53
CA ASP A 17 8.77 6.19 9.34
C ASP A 17 8.52 5.31 8.10
N TYR A 18 7.52 4.44 8.20
CA TYR A 18 7.09 3.59 7.11
C TYR A 18 5.62 3.23 7.19
N SER A 19 5.00 3.06 6.02
CA SER A 19 3.69 2.43 5.86
C SER A 19 3.78 1.41 4.73
N LEU A 20 3.52 0.14 5.05
CA LEU A 20 3.72 -1.00 4.16
C LEU A 20 2.54 -1.98 4.23
N VAL A 21 1.96 -2.28 3.08
CA VAL A 21 1.06 -3.42 2.90
C VAL A 21 1.76 -4.45 2.01
N PHE A 22 1.83 -5.67 2.51
CA PHE A 22 2.33 -6.82 1.76
C PHE A 22 1.33 -7.97 1.84
N MET A 23 1.25 -8.73 0.75
CA MET A 23 0.56 -10.01 0.67
C MET A 23 1.57 -11.13 0.93
N ARG A 24 1.22 -12.04 1.83
CA ARG A 24 2.00 -13.25 2.10
C ARG A 24 1.19 -14.46 1.66
N ARG A 25 1.82 -15.38 0.93
CA ARG A 25 1.23 -16.65 0.50
C ARG A 25 2.20 -17.79 0.72
N VAL A 26 1.67 -19.01 0.82
CA VAL A 26 2.47 -20.24 0.76
C VAL A 26 2.23 -20.89 -0.60
N VAL A 27 3.30 -21.11 -1.37
CA VAL A 27 3.30 -21.75 -2.69
C VAL A 27 4.28 -22.91 -2.63
N GLU A 28 3.78 -24.13 -2.88
CA GLU A 28 4.59 -25.37 -2.81
C GLU A 28 5.37 -25.57 -1.48
N GLY A 29 4.85 -25.01 -0.37
CA GLY A 29 5.49 -25.07 0.95
C GLY A 29 6.43 -23.92 1.26
N GLU A 30 6.74 -23.08 0.27
CA GLU A 30 7.58 -21.89 0.42
C GLU A 30 6.74 -20.64 0.67
N VAL A 31 7.22 -19.76 1.55
CA VAL A 31 6.58 -18.47 1.80
C VAL A 31 6.99 -17.47 0.73
N GLN A 32 6.02 -16.98 -0.02
CA GLN A 32 6.19 -15.87 -0.95
C GLN A 32 5.57 -14.60 -0.35
N THR A 33 6.26 -13.47 -0.52
CA THR A 33 5.81 -12.16 -0.07
C THR A 33 5.87 -11.18 -1.23
N ALA A 34 4.79 -10.44 -1.45
CA ALA A 34 4.70 -9.39 -2.44
C ALA A 34 4.25 -8.08 -1.78
N ILE A 35 4.90 -6.97 -2.12
CA ILE A 35 4.54 -5.64 -1.63
C ILE A 35 3.42 -5.10 -2.51
N LEU A 36 2.33 -4.63 -1.89
CA LEU A 36 1.17 -4.03 -2.57
C LEU A 36 1.18 -2.50 -2.48
N GLY A 37 1.76 -1.95 -1.41
CA GLY A 37 1.96 -0.51 -1.24
C GLY A 37 3.06 -0.28 -0.21
N GLU A 38 3.96 0.66 -0.50
CA GLU A 38 5.06 1.02 0.39
C GLU A 38 5.33 2.53 0.36
N SER A 39 5.62 3.07 1.53
CA SER A 39 6.28 4.34 1.73
C SER A 39 7.28 4.16 2.86
N ILE A 40 8.55 4.43 2.60
CA ILE A 40 9.64 4.24 3.57
C ILE A 40 10.49 5.51 3.52
N VAL A 41 10.59 6.18 4.66
CA VAL A 41 11.35 7.41 4.81
C VAL A 41 12.74 7.06 5.33
N THR A 42 13.73 6.98 4.44
CA THR A 42 15.11 6.64 4.83
C THR A 42 15.96 7.85 5.19
N GLU A 43 15.67 9.00 4.58
CA GLU A 43 16.40 10.26 4.72
C GLU A 43 15.40 11.42 4.56
N LEU A 44 15.64 12.55 5.23
CA LEU A 44 14.83 13.77 5.07
C LEU A 44 15.59 14.80 4.23
N GLU A 45 14.89 15.43 3.29
CA GLU A 45 15.47 16.55 2.55
C GLU A 45 15.42 17.85 3.39
N GLU A 46 16.57 18.52 3.53
CA GLU A 46 16.75 19.68 4.43
C GLU A 46 15.83 20.88 4.12
N PHE A 47 15.27 20.94 2.91
CA PHE A 47 14.45 22.06 2.43
C PHE A 47 13.05 21.67 1.95
N GLU A 48 12.66 20.41 2.11
CA GLU A 48 11.30 19.97 1.81
C GLU A 48 10.53 19.68 3.09
N THR A 49 9.22 19.87 3.03
CA THR A 49 8.37 19.43 4.14
C THR A 49 8.15 17.92 3.97
N PRO A 50 8.62 17.09 4.90
CA PRO A 50 8.56 15.65 4.71
C PRO A 50 7.14 15.16 4.97
N PHE A 51 6.59 14.42 4.01
CA PHE A 51 5.29 13.77 4.15
C PHE A 51 5.41 12.27 3.89
N ILE A 52 4.59 11.47 4.58
CA ILE A 52 4.46 10.04 4.32
C ILE A 52 3.17 9.72 3.58
N LEU A 53 3.23 8.75 2.67
CA LEU A 53 2.04 8.13 2.07
C LEU A 53 1.65 6.91 2.92
N THR A 54 0.47 6.95 3.54
CA THR A 54 -0.03 5.81 4.32
C THR A 54 -0.85 4.88 3.45
N HIS A 55 -0.68 3.57 3.65
CA HIS A 55 -1.42 2.53 2.94
C HIS A 55 -2.21 1.68 3.93
N ALA A 56 -3.52 1.54 3.73
CA ALA A 56 -4.37 0.67 4.54
C ALA A 56 -5.18 -0.29 3.67
N VAL A 57 -5.41 -1.52 4.13
CA VAL A 57 -6.34 -2.42 3.44
C VAL A 57 -7.77 -1.96 3.72
N ALA A 58 -8.43 -1.39 2.71
CA ALA A 58 -9.77 -0.86 2.81
C ALA A 58 -10.84 -1.95 2.65
N ALA A 59 -10.61 -2.89 1.72
CA ALA A 59 -11.53 -3.99 1.46
C ALA A 59 -10.83 -5.19 0.80
N ILE A 60 -11.46 -6.35 0.92
CA ILE A 60 -11.15 -7.55 0.15
C ILE A 60 -12.48 -8.07 -0.37
N ALA A 61 -12.70 -8.04 -1.69
CA ALA A 61 -13.98 -8.36 -2.32
C ALA A 61 -13.76 -8.91 -3.74
N ASP A 62 -14.70 -9.72 -4.22
CA ASP A 62 -14.80 -10.09 -5.64
C ASP A 62 -15.49 -8.94 -6.39
N LEU A 63 -14.68 -8.00 -6.86
CA LEU A 63 -15.09 -6.77 -7.55
C LEU A 63 -15.35 -7.02 -9.04
N SER A 64 -14.67 -8.00 -9.63
CA SER A 64 -14.81 -8.36 -11.04
C SER A 64 -15.93 -9.37 -11.31
N GLY A 65 -16.36 -10.12 -10.28
CA GLY A 65 -17.39 -11.15 -10.36
C GLY A 65 -16.90 -12.49 -10.90
N ASP A 66 -15.58 -12.72 -10.93
CA ASP A 66 -14.96 -13.93 -11.48
C ASP A 66 -14.75 -15.05 -10.44
N GLY A 67 -15.10 -14.77 -9.18
CA GLY A 67 -14.94 -15.70 -8.05
C GLY A 67 -13.57 -15.63 -7.37
N LYS A 68 -12.68 -14.74 -7.78
CA LYS A 68 -11.45 -14.38 -7.07
C LYS A 68 -11.63 -13.05 -6.35
N MET A 69 -10.85 -12.85 -5.29
CA MET A 69 -10.91 -11.62 -4.51
C MET A 69 -9.83 -10.65 -4.97
N GLU A 70 -10.20 -9.40 -5.17
CA GLU A 70 -9.27 -8.28 -5.26
C GLU A 70 -9.08 -7.60 -3.90
N ILE A 71 -7.93 -6.96 -3.72
CA ILE A 71 -7.51 -6.25 -2.52
C ILE A 71 -7.54 -4.75 -2.82
N VAL A 72 -8.33 -4.00 -2.07
CA VAL A 72 -8.38 -2.53 -2.18
C VAL A 72 -7.48 -1.92 -1.12
N LEU A 73 -6.52 -1.10 -1.54
CA LEU A 73 -5.75 -0.24 -0.64
C LEU A 73 -6.33 1.17 -0.67
N ASP A 74 -6.53 1.76 0.51
CA ASP A 74 -6.71 3.21 0.68
C ASP A 74 -5.33 3.84 0.85
N GLU A 75 -5.15 5.00 0.22
CA GLU A 75 -3.88 5.71 0.09
C GLU A 75 -4.10 7.16 0.51
N VAL A 76 -3.43 7.60 1.57
CA VAL A 76 -3.58 8.97 2.09
C VAL A 76 -2.22 9.67 2.12
N TYR A 77 -2.17 10.85 1.52
CA TYR A 77 -0.98 11.71 1.45
C TYR A 77 -1.38 13.15 1.81
N TYR A 78 -0.40 14.01 2.10
CA TYR A 78 -0.67 15.41 2.40
C TYR A 78 -1.53 16.06 1.30
N GLU A 79 -2.69 16.59 1.73
CA GLU A 79 -3.74 17.16 0.87
C GLU A 79 -4.19 16.29 -0.31
N GLY A 80 -4.03 14.97 -0.20
CA GLY A 80 -4.43 14.01 -1.24
C GLY A 80 -4.92 12.68 -0.69
N GLN A 81 -5.79 12.03 -1.46
CA GLN A 81 -6.25 10.68 -1.17
C GLN A 81 -6.49 9.92 -2.47
N GLY A 82 -6.27 8.62 -2.43
CA GLY A 82 -6.52 7.69 -3.50
C GLY A 82 -6.84 6.29 -3.01
N TRP A 83 -7.01 5.40 -3.97
CA TRP A 83 -7.15 3.98 -3.73
C TRP A 83 -6.60 3.20 -4.92
N THR A 84 -6.10 1.99 -4.64
CA THR A 84 -5.65 1.02 -5.65
C THR A 84 -6.32 -0.33 -5.45
N VAL A 85 -6.52 -1.07 -6.53
CA VAL A 85 -7.10 -2.42 -6.54
C VAL A 85 -6.10 -3.39 -7.13
N TRP A 86 -5.78 -4.43 -6.36
CA TRP A 86 -4.81 -5.46 -6.71
C TRP A 86 -5.49 -6.81 -6.85
N GLU A 87 -5.17 -7.55 -7.91
CA GLU A 87 -5.59 -8.95 -8.08
C GLU A 87 -4.37 -9.86 -8.00
N TYR A 88 -4.46 -10.96 -7.27
CA TYR A 88 -3.48 -12.04 -7.41
C TYR A 88 -3.85 -12.92 -8.61
N VAL A 89 -3.05 -12.85 -9.68
CA VAL A 89 -3.41 -13.51 -10.94
C VAL A 89 -3.10 -15.01 -10.91
N ASN A 90 -1.85 -15.39 -10.58
CA ASN A 90 -1.37 -16.77 -10.43
C ASN A 90 0.02 -16.78 -9.76
N ASP A 91 0.59 -17.97 -9.53
CA ASP A 91 1.88 -18.14 -8.82
C ASP A 91 3.10 -17.68 -9.62
N ASP A 92 2.97 -17.46 -10.93
CA ASP A 92 4.04 -16.92 -11.78
C ASP A 92 4.02 -15.38 -11.81
N LEU A 93 2.83 -14.78 -11.79
CA LEU A 93 2.62 -13.32 -11.93
C LEU A 93 2.47 -12.60 -10.58
N GLY A 94 1.93 -13.27 -9.57
CA GLY A 94 1.64 -12.67 -8.27
C GLY A 94 0.54 -11.60 -8.32
N PRO A 95 0.57 -10.63 -7.39
CA PRO A 95 -0.31 -9.46 -7.40
C PRO A 95 -0.04 -8.52 -8.58
N VAL A 96 -1.10 -8.10 -9.26
CA VAL A 96 -1.07 -7.14 -10.36
C VAL A 96 -2.05 -6.00 -10.05
N LEU A 97 -1.58 -4.77 -10.21
CA LEU A 97 -2.41 -3.57 -10.10
C LEU A 97 -3.41 -3.56 -11.25
N GLN A 98 -4.70 -3.55 -10.93
CA GLN A 98 -5.78 -3.55 -11.92
C GLN A 98 -6.24 -2.13 -12.24
N ILE A 99 -6.51 -1.34 -11.20
CA ILE A 99 -6.99 0.02 -11.32
C ILE A 99 -6.58 0.82 -10.08
N GLY A 100 -6.38 2.12 -10.26
CA GLY A 100 -6.21 3.06 -9.17
C GLY A 100 -6.79 4.41 -9.55
N SER A 101 -7.14 5.19 -8.54
CA SER A 101 -7.62 6.57 -8.70
C SER A 101 -7.24 7.39 -7.49
N GLY A 102 -6.96 8.67 -7.70
CA GLY A 102 -6.61 9.58 -6.62
C GLY A 102 -6.73 11.04 -7.05
N CYS A 103 -6.73 11.92 -6.05
CA CYS A 103 -6.82 13.36 -6.20
C CYS A 103 -5.97 14.03 -5.11
N GLY A 104 -5.40 15.18 -5.42
CA GLY A 104 -4.67 16.05 -4.49
C GLY A 104 -4.54 17.45 -5.06
N VAL A 105 -4.07 18.39 -4.23
CA VAL A 105 -3.88 19.82 -4.59
C VAL A 105 -2.43 20.18 -4.86
#